data_AF-A0A833ZFQ5-F1
#
_entry.id   AF-A0A833ZFQ5-F1
#
_cell.length_a   1.000
_cell.length_b   1.000
_cell.length_c   1.000
_cell.angle_alpha   90.00
_cell.angle_beta   90.00
_cell.angle_gamma   90.00
#
_symmetry.space_group_name_H-M   'P 1'
#
loop_
_entity.id
_entity.type
_entity.pdbx_description
1 polymer ?
#
loop_
_entity_poly.entity_id
_entity_poly.type
_entity_poly.pdbx_seq_one_letter_code
_entity_poly.pdbx_strand_id
1 'polypeptide(L)'
;MWLLPEPPWATVVPPPCSGPTGSPLILPGLLDVYGFESFPENSLEQLCINYANEKLQQHFVAHYLRAQQEEYAAEGLAWSFVNYQDNQTCLDLIEGSPISICSLINEECRLNRPSSAAQLQTRIEGALAGSPCLGRDRLSREPSFIVLHYAGPVQYHTAGLVEKNKDPVPAELTTLLQQSQDPLLKKLFPTDPEEKSQEEPSGQSRAPVLTVVSKFKASLEQLLQVLQGTTPHYIRCIKPNSQGRAQTFLREEVLSQLEACGLVETIHISAAGFPIRVSHRNFVERYELLRRLRPRTAPGLQGPSPNEGPSGECSPFVSH
;
A
#
# COMPACT_ATOMS: atom_id res chain seq x y z
N MET A 1 -17.66 18.74 -0.09
CA MET A 1 -16.67 19.52 -0.85
C MET A 1 -16.72 19.03 -2.29
N TRP A 2 -17.63 19.56 -3.11
CA TRP A 2 -17.83 19.12 -4.50
C TRP A 2 -16.96 19.98 -5.43
N LEU A 3 -15.66 19.68 -5.38
CA LEU A 3 -14.71 19.92 -6.46
C LEU A 3 -14.23 18.49 -6.76
N LEU A 4 -14.95 17.72 -7.59
CA LEU A 4 -14.55 17.52 -8.98
C LEU A 4 -15.73 16.93 -9.77
N PRO A 5 -16.41 17.75 -10.57
CA PRO A 5 -16.69 17.41 -11.95
C PRO A 5 -15.85 18.36 -12.79
N GLU A 6 -14.86 17.79 -13.47
CA GLU A 6 -13.85 18.41 -14.34
C GLU A 6 -13.87 19.94 -14.42
N PRO A 7 -12.85 20.64 -13.88
CA PRO A 7 -12.73 22.05 -14.18
C PRO A 7 -12.54 22.21 -15.70
N PRO A 8 -13.14 23.20 -16.35
CA PRO A 8 -13.11 23.37 -17.82
C PRO A 8 -11.71 23.60 -18.42
N TRP A 9 -10.66 23.65 -17.59
CA TRP A 9 -9.26 23.67 -18.01
C TRP A 9 -8.58 22.29 -17.94
N ALA A 10 -9.19 21.29 -17.28
CA ALA A 10 -8.72 19.91 -17.28
C ALA A 10 -8.82 19.41 -18.72
N THR A 11 -7.70 19.51 -19.41
CA THR A 11 -7.58 19.13 -20.80
C THR A 11 -7.59 17.60 -20.81
N VAL A 12 -8.73 16.98 -21.11
CA VAL A 12 -8.70 15.63 -21.65
C VAL A 12 -7.78 15.72 -22.86
N VAL A 13 -6.58 15.16 -22.73
CA VAL A 13 -5.63 15.09 -23.84
C VAL A 13 -6.40 14.45 -24.99
N PRO A 14 -6.56 15.13 -26.14
CA PRO A 14 -7.32 14.57 -27.25
C PRO A 14 -6.71 13.22 -27.66
N PRO A 15 -7.53 12.27 -28.16
CA PRO A 15 -7.02 10.99 -28.63
C PRO A 15 -5.94 11.25 -29.70
N PRO A 16 -4.91 10.40 -29.79
CA PRO A 16 -3.65 10.75 -30.44
C PRO A 16 -3.87 11.06 -31.92
N CYS A 17 -3.73 12.33 -32.30
CA CYS A 17 -3.27 12.66 -33.64
C CYS A 17 -1.82 12.20 -33.72
N SER A 18 -1.56 11.21 -34.55
CA SER A 18 -0.23 10.74 -34.91
C SER A 18 0.62 11.90 -35.44
N GLY A 19 1.43 12.50 -34.55
CA GLY A 19 2.49 13.42 -34.93
C GLY A 19 3.58 12.72 -35.75
N PRO A 20 4.42 13.45 -36.51
CA PRO A 20 5.30 12.88 -37.53
C PRO A 20 6.48 12.02 -37.00
N THR A 21 6.55 11.82 -35.69
CA THR A 21 7.59 11.03 -35.02
C THR A 21 6.90 10.19 -33.94
N GLY A 22 6.79 8.87 -34.18
CA GLY A 22 6.06 7.90 -33.37
C GLY A 22 6.63 7.61 -31.98
N SER A 23 7.07 8.62 -31.24
CA SER A 23 7.44 8.49 -29.83
C SER A 23 6.17 8.53 -28.96
N PRO A 24 5.94 7.54 -28.08
CA PRO A 24 4.78 7.52 -27.20
C PRO A 24 4.78 8.74 -26.27
N LEU A 25 3.60 9.36 -26.08
CA LEU A 25 3.41 10.44 -25.12
C LEU A 25 3.58 9.87 -23.70
N ILE A 26 4.48 10.46 -22.92
CA ILE A 26 4.65 10.14 -21.49
C ILE A 26 3.73 11.07 -20.71
N LEU A 27 2.73 10.52 -20.03
CA LEU A 27 1.84 11.27 -19.15
C LEU A 27 2.26 11.07 -17.68
N PRO A 28 2.77 12.09 -16.97
CA PRO A 28 3.09 11.96 -15.55
C PRO A 28 1.80 11.94 -14.71
N GLY A 29 1.64 10.91 -13.89
CA GLY A 29 0.57 10.82 -12.89
C GLY A 29 1.07 11.25 -11.51
N LEU A 30 0.24 12.00 -10.78
CA LEU A 30 0.47 12.33 -9.37
C LEU A 30 -0.64 11.71 -8.53
N LEU A 31 -0.26 10.86 -7.57
CA LEU A 31 -1.16 10.28 -6.60
C LEU A 31 -0.90 10.91 -5.23
N ASP A 32 -1.87 11.66 -4.72
CA ASP A 32 -1.87 12.22 -3.37
C ASP A 32 -2.92 11.48 -2.54
N VAL A 33 -2.46 10.79 -1.49
CA VAL A 33 -3.28 9.92 -0.64
C VAL A 33 -2.98 10.20 0.82
N TYR A 34 -3.98 9.98 1.67
CA TYR A 34 -3.81 10.02 3.11
C TYR A 34 -2.79 8.94 3.55
N GLY A 35 -1.87 9.33 4.43
CA GLY A 35 -0.99 8.39 5.12
C GLY A 35 -1.75 7.54 6.13
N PHE A 36 -1.05 6.56 6.71
CA PHE A 36 -1.59 5.71 7.77
C PHE A 36 -2.08 6.54 8.97
N GLU A 37 -3.26 6.22 9.49
CA GLU A 37 -3.91 6.93 10.60
C GLU A 37 -4.16 6.01 11.79
N SER A 38 -3.79 6.45 12.99
CA SER A 38 -4.14 5.78 14.24
C SER A 38 -4.48 6.82 15.30
N PHE A 39 -5.75 6.88 15.65
CA PHE A 39 -6.32 7.80 16.63
C PHE A 39 -6.84 7.03 17.85
N PRO A 40 -7.17 7.73 18.96
CA PRO A 40 -7.86 7.10 20.09
C PRO A 40 -9.20 6.46 19.68
N GLU A 41 -9.91 7.06 18.73
CA GLU A 41 -11.19 6.57 18.21
C GLU A 41 -11.10 6.38 16.69
N ASN A 42 -10.88 5.14 16.24
CA ASN A 42 -10.88 4.79 14.81
C ASN A 42 -12.23 4.16 14.42
N SER A 43 -12.75 4.57 13.26
CA SER A 43 -14.01 4.07 12.70
C SER A 43 -13.83 3.58 11.26
N LEU A 44 -14.91 3.52 10.48
CA LEU A 44 -14.90 2.99 9.12
C LEU A 44 -13.96 3.77 8.20
N GLU A 45 -13.87 5.08 8.39
CA GLU A 45 -13.04 6.00 7.60
C GLU A 45 -11.55 5.63 7.75
N GLN A 46 -11.07 5.49 8.98
CA GLN A 46 -9.70 5.05 9.25
C GLN A 46 -9.46 3.64 8.74
N LEU A 47 -10.43 2.73 8.85
CA LEU A 47 -10.30 1.38 8.31
C LEU A 47 -10.07 1.41 6.79
N CYS A 48 -10.83 2.23 6.06
CA CYS A 48 -10.64 2.41 4.62
C CYS A 48 -9.29 3.07 4.28
N ILE A 49 -8.88 4.10 5.02
CA ILE A 49 -7.58 4.77 4.83
C ILE A 49 -6.42 3.79 5.05
N ASN A 50 -6.45 3.04 6.15
CA ASN A 50 -5.40 2.09 6.50
C ASN A 50 -5.40 0.88 5.56
N TYR A 51 -6.58 0.42 5.12
CA TYR A 51 -6.69 -0.60 4.07
C TYR A 51 -6.03 -0.15 2.76
N ALA A 52 -6.27 1.08 2.31
CA ALA A 52 -5.60 1.64 1.14
C ALA A 52 -4.08 1.74 1.32
N ASN A 53 -3.62 2.17 2.50
CA ASN A 53 -2.18 2.20 2.82
C ASN A 53 -1.56 0.80 2.80
N GLU A 54 -2.25 -0.23 3.32
CA GLU A 54 -1.81 -1.62 3.29
C GLU A 54 -1.62 -2.12 1.84
N LYS A 55 -2.57 -1.81 0.95
CA LYS A 55 -2.51 -2.13 -0.48
C LYS A 55 -1.38 -1.41 -1.21
N LEU A 56 -1.23 -0.12 -0.97
CA LEU A 56 -0.18 0.70 -1.57
C LEU A 56 1.20 0.27 -1.08
N GLN A 57 1.32 -0.10 0.20
CA GLN A 57 2.54 -0.66 0.77
C GLN A 57 2.91 -2.00 0.12
N GLN A 58 1.93 -2.89 -0.08
CA GLN A 58 2.17 -4.15 -0.79
C GLN A 58 2.67 -3.91 -2.22
N HIS A 59 2.02 -3.00 -2.96
CA HIS A 59 2.43 -2.62 -4.31
C HIS A 59 3.85 -2.04 -4.32
N PHE A 60 4.15 -1.13 -3.38
CA PHE A 60 5.46 -0.52 -3.23
C PHE A 60 6.56 -1.57 -3.03
N VAL A 61 6.38 -2.48 -2.07
CA VAL A 61 7.38 -3.50 -1.75
C VAL A 61 7.60 -4.44 -2.95
N ALA A 62 6.52 -4.90 -3.58
CA ALA A 62 6.61 -5.76 -4.76
C ALA A 62 7.34 -5.08 -5.93
N HIS A 63 7.01 -3.82 -6.22
CA HIS A 63 7.66 -3.05 -7.27
C HIS A 63 9.14 -2.79 -6.96
N TYR A 64 9.45 -2.39 -5.72
CA TYR A 64 10.82 -2.14 -5.28
C TYR A 64 11.69 -3.38 -5.41
N LEU A 65 11.21 -4.53 -4.94
CA LEU A 65 11.92 -5.81 -5.04
C LEU A 65 12.13 -6.25 -6.49
N ARG A 66 11.12 -6.11 -7.35
CA ARG A 66 11.23 -6.44 -8.78
C ARG A 66 12.31 -5.61 -9.46
N ALA A 67 12.29 -4.29 -9.25
CA ALA A 67 13.27 -3.39 -9.83
C ALA A 67 14.71 -3.73 -9.37
N GLN A 68 14.88 -4.11 -8.09
CA GLN A 68 16.16 -4.60 -7.59
C GLN A 68 16.64 -5.88 -8.27
N GLN A 69 15.73 -6.85 -8.46
CA GLN A 69 16.06 -8.12 -9.10
C GLN A 69 16.45 -7.95 -10.57
N GLU A 70 15.73 -7.12 -11.31
CA GLU A 70 16.02 -6.82 -12.72
C GLU A 70 17.41 -6.18 -12.88
N GLU A 71 17.78 -5.27 -11.98
CA GLU A 71 19.09 -4.62 -11.97
C GLU A 71 20.23 -5.60 -11.64
N TYR A 72 20.07 -6.43 -10.60
CA TYR A 72 21.06 -7.45 -10.25
C TYR A 72 21.24 -8.50 -11.36
N ALA A 73 20.14 -8.90 -12.02
CA ALA A 73 20.20 -9.79 -13.16
C ALA A 73 20.93 -9.15 -14.34
N ALA A 74 20.70 -7.86 -14.61
CA ALA A 74 21.40 -7.12 -15.67
C ALA A 74 22.92 -7.02 -15.41
N GLU A 75 23.34 -6.93 -14.14
CA GLU A 75 24.75 -6.94 -13.76
C GLU A 75 25.36 -8.35 -13.59
N GLY A 76 24.55 -9.42 -13.75
CA GLY A 76 25.00 -10.81 -13.63
C GLY A 76 25.33 -11.22 -12.18
N LEU A 77 24.73 -10.56 -11.19
CA LEU A 77 24.95 -10.85 -9.77
C LEU A 77 24.11 -12.05 -9.32
N ALA A 78 24.74 -12.99 -8.61
CA ALA A 78 24.03 -14.08 -7.95
C ALA A 78 23.27 -13.54 -6.74
N TRP A 79 21.95 -13.45 -6.84
CA TRP A 79 21.08 -12.93 -5.80
C TRP A 79 20.35 -14.07 -5.08
N SER A 80 20.33 -14.04 -3.75
CA SER A 80 19.48 -14.91 -2.92
C SER A 80 18.20 -14.18 -2.54
N PHE A 81 17.08 -14.91 -2.50
CA PHE A 81 15.78 -14.34 -2.14
C PHE A 81 15.85 -13.72 -0.73
N VAL A 82 15.65 -12.40 -0.64
CA VAL A 82 15.51 -11.73 0.66
C VAL A 82 14.11 -12.04 1.18
N ASN A 83 14.06 -12.71 2.33
CA ASN A 83 12.81 -12.96 3.03
C ASN A 83 12.26 -11.60 3.52
N TYR A 84 11.17 -11.13 2.92
CA TYR A 84 10.50 -9.90 3.33
C TYR A 84 9.23 -10.23 4.11
N GLN A 85 8.85 -9.33 5.01
CA GLN A 85 7.60 -9.45 5.75
C GLN A 85 6.45 -9.05 4.83
N ASP A 86 5.75 -10.06 4.30
CA ASP A 86 4.56 -9.86 3.46
C ASP A 86 3.36 -9.47 4.33
N ASN A 87 2.64 -8.44 3.89
CA ASN A 87 1.43 -7.97 4.53
C ASN A 87 0.15 -8.58 3.93
N GLN A 88 0.27 -9.56 3.03
CA GLN A 88 -0.85 -10.30 2.45
C GLN A 88 -1.81 -10.84 3.51
N THR A 89 -1.30 -11.36 4.64
CA THR A 89 -2.15 -11.88 5.72
C THR A 89 -3.05 -10.80 6.35
N CYS A 90 -2.58 -9.55 6.41
CA CYS A 90 -3.39 -8.41 6.87
C CYS A 90 -4.44 -8.03 5.82
N LEU A 91 -4.06 -8.03 4.55
CA LEU A 91 -5.00 -7.79 3.44
C LEU A 91 -6.09 -8.86 3.38
N ASP A 92 -5.75 -10.13 3.53
CA ASP A 92 -6.70 -11.24 3.55
C ASP A 92 -7.69 -11.11 4.73
N LEU A 93 -7.21 -10.65 5.89
CA LEU A 93 -8.07 -10.35 7.04
C LEU A 93 -9.10 -9.25 6.71
N ILE A 94 -8.66 -8.17 6.05
CA ILE A 94 -9.51 -7.02 5.74
C ILE A 94 -10.49 -7.36 4.61
N GLU A 95 -10.01 -7.90 3.50
CA GLU A 95 -10.75 -7.98 2.24
C GLU A 95 -10.70 -9.34 1.52
N GLY A 96 -10.16 -10.37 2.16
CA GLY A 96 -10.08 -11.72 1.63
C GLY A 96 -11.44 -12.36 1.32
N SER A 97 -11.40 -13.44 0.55
CA SER A 97 -12.57 -14.22 0.18
C SER A 97 -12.47 -15.64 0.74
N PRO A 98 -13.55 -16.24 1.27
CA PRO A 98 -14.92 -15.72 1.33
C PRO A 98 -15.23 -14.87 2.58
N ILE A 99 -14.40 -14.94 3.63
CA ILE A 99 -14.65 -14.30 4.92
C ILE A 99 -13.54 -13.29 5.22
N SER A 100 -13.93 -12.04 5.46
CA SER A 100 -13.05 -10.93 5.85
C SER A 100 -13.82 -9.88 6.65
N ILE A 101 -13.14 -8.89 7.21
CA ILE A 101 -13.80 -7.76 7.91
C ILE A 101 -14.79 -7.06 6.96
N CYS A 102 -14.37 -6.72 5.74
CA CYS A 102 -15.23 -6.08 4.74
C CYS A 102 -16.44 -6.96 4.37
N SER A 103 -16.25 -8.28 4.18
CA SER A 103 -17.37 -9.15 3.82
C SER A 103 -18.38 -9.28 4.96
N LEU A 104 -17.92 -9.40 6.21
CA LEU A 104 -18.78 -9.46 7.40
C LEU A 104 -19.57 -8.16 7.62
N ILE A 105 -18.95 -6.99 7.46
CA ILE A 105 -19.64 -5.69 7.55
C ILE A 105 -20.70 -5.60 6.44
N ASN A 106 -20.36 -5.99 5.20
CA ASN A 106 -21.30 -5.99 4.07
C ASN A 106 -22.49 -6.93 4.29
N GLU A 107 -22.26 -8.10 4.90
CA GLU A 107 -23.31 -9.05 5.24
C GLU A 107 -24.25 -8.50 6.32
N GLU A 108 -23.73 -7.88 7.38
CA GLU A 108 -24.58 -7.21 8.39
C GLU A 108 -25.40 -6.07 7.76
N CYS A 109 -24.87 -5.36 6.75
CA CYS A 109 -25.64 -4.33 6.04
C CYS A 109 -26.89 -4.89 5.34
N ARG A 110 -26.87 -6.16 4.92
CA ARG A 110 -27.98 -6.82 4.20
C ARG A 110 -29.06 -7.35 5.13
N LEU A 111 -28.80 -7.42 6.44
CA LEU A 111 -29.78 -7.89 7.40
C LEU A 111 -30.83 -6.78 7.64
N ASN A 112 -32.11 -7.16 7.54
CA ASN A 112 -33.25 -6.28 7.80
C ASN A 112 -33.51 -6.14 9.32
N ARG A 113 -32.46 -5.85 10.11
CA ARG A 113 -32.51 -5.67 11.56
C ARG A 113 -31.56 -4.54 11.99
N PRO A 114 -31.78 -3.90 13.15
CA PRO A 114 -30.79 -2.99 13.71
C PRO A 114 -29.47 -3.73 13.96
N SER A 115 -28.36 -3.11 13.59
CA SER A 115 -27.02 -3.64 13.85
C SER A 115 -26.71 -3.51 15.35
N SER A 116 -25.99 -4.48 15.90
CA SER A 116 -25.46 -4.40 17.26
C SER A 116 -23.93 -4.47 17.20
N ALA A 117 -23.28 -3.44 17.75
CA ALA A 117 -21.83 -3.32 17.79
C ALA A 117 -21.16 -4.55 18.42
N ALA A 118 -21.72 -5.07 19.53
CA ALA A 118 -21.23 -6.25 20.22
C ALA A 118 -21.43 -7.54 19.42
N GLN A 119 -22.54 -7.66 18.68
CA GLN A 119 -22.79 -8.81 17.80
C GLN A 119 -21.83 -8.82 16.62
N LEU A 120 -21.59 -7.66 15.99
CA LEU A 120 -20.62 -7.53 14.91
C LEU A 120 -19.21 -7.86 15.39
N GLN A 121 -18.78 -7.35 16.55
CA GLN A 121 -17.49 -7.71 17.14
C GLN A 121 -17.36 -9.21 17.34
N THR A 122 -18.34 -9.84 18.01
CA THR A 122 -18.32 -11.29 18.27
C THR A 122 -18.25 -12.10 16.97
N ARG A 123 -18.93 -11.63 15.93
CA ARG A 123 -18.93 -12.25 14.61
C ARG A 123 -17.57 -12.13 13.91
N ILE A 124 -16.95 -10.95 13.94
CA ILE A 124 -15.59 -10.72 13.43
C ILE A 124 -14.59 -11.60 14.17
N GLU A 125 -14.58 -11.55 15.51
CA GLU A 125 -13.67 -12.33 16.34
C GLU A 125 -13.85 -13.84 16.13
N GLY A 126 -15.09 -14.32 16.03
CA GLY A 126 -15.38 -15.74 15.85
C GLY A 126 -15.01 -16.26 14.46
N ALA A 127 -15.36 -15.51 13.41
CA ALA A 127 -15.13 -15.92 12.03
C ALA A 127 -13.66 -15.79 11.61
N LEU A 128 -12.91 -14.85 12.20
CA LEU A 128 -11.53 -14.53 11.83
C LEU A 128 -10.51 -14.87 12.93
N ALA A 129 -10.89 -15.68 13.92
CA ALA A 129 -10.06 -16.05 15.08
C ALA A 129 -8.68 -16.65 14.72
N GLY A 130 -8.56 -17.28 13.56
CA GLY A 130 -7.33 -17.92 13.08
C GLY A 130 -6.34 -16.97 12.41
N SER A 131 -6.72 -15.71 12.15
CA SER A 131 -5.82 -14.76 11.50
C SER A 131 -4.79 -14.22 12.49
N PRO A 132 -3.48 -14.27 12.17
CA PRO A 132 -2.44 -13.71 13.04
C PRO A 132 -2.50 -12.19 13.12
N CYS A 133 -3.21 -11.53 12.19
CA CYS A 133 -3.34 -10.08 12.14
C CYS A 133 -4.55 -9.55 12.92
N LEU A 134 -5.36 -10.43 13.53
CA LEU A 134 -6.52 -10.03 14.33
C LEU A 134 -6.16 -10.04 15.83
N GLY A 135 -6.29 -8.87 16.45
CA GLY A 135 -6.17 -8.69 17.90
C GLY A 135 -7.52 -8.33 18.55
N ARG A 136 -7.53 -8.33 19.88
CA ARG A 136 -8.67 -7.87 20.69
C ARG A 136 -8.20 -7.24 21.99
N ASP A 137 -8.88 -6.19 22.41
CA ASP A 137 -8.72 -5.64 23.75
C ASP A 137 -9.79 -6.22 24.68
N ARG A 138 -9.39 -7.11 25.59
CA ARG A 138 -10.28 -7.74 26.56
C ARG A 138 -10.70 -6.80 27.71
N LEU A 139 -10.02 -5.67 27.86
CA LEU A 139 -10.28 -4.68 28.91
C LEU A 139 -11.19 -3.55 28.41
N SER A 140 -11.31 -3.39 27.09
CA SER A 140 -12.19 -2.38 26.51
C SER A 140 -13.64 -2.64 26.90
N ARG A 141 -14.30 -1.57 27.35
CA ARG A 141 -15.74 -1.57 27.66
C ARG A 141 -16.57 -1.42 26.39
N GLU A 142 -15.98 -0.88 25.34
CA GLU A 142 -16.65 -0.60 24.09
C GLU A 142 -16.34 -1.67 23.04
N PRO A 143 -17.37 -2.14 22.32
CA PRO A 143 -17.18 -3.13 21.28
C PRO A 143 -16.20 -2.67 20.19
N SER A 144 -15.12 -3.43 20.02
CA SER A 144 -14.02 -3.08 19.11
C SER A 144 -13.23 -4.32 18.69
N PHE A 145 -12.47 -4.20 17.60
CA PHE A 145 -11.49 -5.20 17.17
C PHE A 145 -10.17 -4.50 16.84
N ILE A 146 -9.05 -5.23 16.90
CA ILE A 146 -7.73 -4.70 16.57
C ILE A 146 -7.25 -5.36 15.28
N VAL A 147 -6.75 -4.56 14.34
CA VAL A 147 -6.01 -5.06 13.18
C VAL A 147 -4.53 -4.74 13.37
N LEU A 148 -3.69 -5.75 13.19
CA LEU A 148 -2.24 -5.63 13.23
C LEU A 148 -1.75 -5.29 11.82
N HIS A 149 -1.69 -3.99 11.53
CA HIS A 149 -1.17 -3.46 10.27
C HIS A 149 0.36 -3.50 10.23
N TYR A 150 0.95 -3.28 9.05
CA TYR A 150 2.40 -3.10 8.93
C TYR A 150 2.93 -1.95 9.79
N ALA A 151 2.12 -0.90 9.98
CA ALA A 151 2.43 0.28 10.79
C ALA A 151 2.10 0.11 12.30
N GLY A 152 1.64 -1.06 12.72
CA GLY A 152 1.31 -1.38 14.11
C GLY A 152 -0.18 -1.67 14.36
N PRO A 153 -0.54 -2.01 15.62
CA PRO A 153 -1.91 -2.32 16.02
C PRO A 153 -2.80 -1.07 15.97
N VAL A 154 -3.98 -1.20 15.35
CA VAL A 154 -5.02 -0.16 15.37
C VAL A 154 -6.33 -0.75 15.85
N GLN A 155 -6.93 -0.12 16.86
CA GLN A 155 -8.23 -0.50 17.41
C GLN A 155 -9.35 0.25 16.70
N TYR A 156 -10.30 -0.49 16.12
CA TYR A 156 -11.49 0.05 15.46
C TYR A 156 -12.74 -0.24 16.29
N HIS A 157 -13.53 0.81 16.54
CA HIS A 157 -14.80 0.67 17.25
C HIS A 157 -15.86 0.13 16.29
N THR A 158 -16.62 -0.88 16.72
CA THR A 158 -17.66 -1.49 15.87
C THR A 158 -18.94 -0.66 15.81
N ALA A 159 -19.12 0.28 16.75
CA ALA A 159 -20.23 1.20 16.75
C ALA A 159 -20.26 2.07 15.47
N GLY A 160 -21.40 2.09 14.79
CA GLY A 160 -21.62 2.92 13.60
C GLY A 160 -21.00 2.37 12.30
N LEU A 161 -20.22 1.27 12.32
CA LEU A 161 -19.58 0.75 11.11
C LEU A 161 -20.60 0.34 10.04
N VAL A 162 -21.68 -0.35 10.45
CA VAL A 162 -22.69 -0.87 9.52
C VAL A 162 -23.53 0.26 8.94
N GLU A 163 -23.87 1.24 9.76
CA GLU A 163 -24.63 2.44 9.38
C GLU A 163 -23.85 3.27 8.37
N LYS A 164 -22.57 3.56 8.67
CA LYS A 164 -21.66 4.26 7.76
C LYS A 164 -21.43 3.49 6.47
N ASN A 165 -21.35 2.16 6.52
CA ASN A 165 -21.13 1.35 5.33
C ASN A 165 -22.38 1.25 4.42
N LYS A 166 -23.58 1.36 4.99
CA LYS A 166 -24.83 1.42 4.21
C LYS A 166 -24.93 2.69 3.38
N ASP A 167 -24.49 3.82 3.94
CA ASP A 167 -24.61 5.17 3.35
C ASP A 167 -25.96 5.40 2.64
N PRO A 168 -27.08 5.26 3.37
CA PRO A 168 -28.39 5.29 2.75
C PRO A 168 -28.70 6.70 2.24
N VAL A 169 -28.72 6.87 0.92
CA VAL A 169 -29.29 8.05 0.28
C VAL A 169 -30.74 7.73 -0.11
N PRO A 170 -31.75 8.39 0.49
CA PRO A 170 -33.14 8.21 0.10
C PRO A 170 -33.36 8.49 -1.39
N ALA A 171 -34.00 7.56 -2.09
CA ALA A 171 -34.23 7.68 -3.53
C ALA A 171 -35.09 8.90 -3.89
N GLU A 172 -35.96 9.34 -2.98
CA GLU A 172 -36.78 10.54 -3.11
C GLU A 172 -35.93 11.80 -3.17
N LEU A 173 -34.82 11.87 -2.41
CA LEU A 173 -33.89 12.99 -2.45
C LEU A 173 -33.11 13.01 -3.77
N THR A 174 -32.65 11.85 -4.23
CA THR A 174 -32.00 11.73 -5.55
C THR A 174 -32.93 12.19 -6.66
N THR A 175 -34.19 11.73 -6.64
CA THR A 175 -35.21 12.09 -7.63
C THR A 175 -35.52 13.59 -7.60
N LEU A 176 -35.65 14.18 -6.40
CA LEU A 176 -35.88 15.62 -6.24
C LEU A 176 -34.72 16.44 -6.82
N LEU A 177 -33.47 16.03 -6.58
CA LEU A 177 -32.29 16.70 -7.10
C LEU A 177 -32.17 16.58 -8.62
N GLN A 178 -32.52 15.43 -9.19
CA GLN A 178 -32.58 15.19 -10.64
C GLN A 178 -33.67 16.03 -11.34
N GLN A 179 -34.78 16.33 -10.64
CA GLN A 179 -35.87 17.17 -11.16
C GLN A 179 -35.60 18.68 -11.05
N SER A 180 -34.51 19.08 -10.40
CA SER A 180 -34.15 20.49 -10.26
C SER A 180 -34.01 21.18 -11.61
N GLN A 181 -34.44 22.43 -11.70
CA GLN A 181 -34.22 23.27 -12.89
C GLN A 181 -32.84 23.94 -12.91
N ASP A 182 -32.11 23.87 -11.79
CA ASP A 182 -30.77 24.44 -11.66
C ASP A 182 -29.77 23.70 -12.57
N PRO A 183 -29.05 24.40 -13.47
CA PRO A 183 -28.12 23.76 -14.39
C PRO A 183 -26.97 23.01 -13.72
N LEU A 184 -26.50 23.47 -12.56
CA LEU A 184 -25.44 22.81 -11.80
C LEU A 184 -25.96 21.50 -11.19
N LEU A 185 -27.15 21.52 -10.59
CA LEU A 185 -27.76 20.31 -10.02
C LEU A 185 -28.07 19.25 -11.08
N LYS A 186 -28.54 19.63 -12.26
CA LYS A 186 -28.71 18.69 -13.39
C LYS A 186 -27.40 18.04 -13.85
N LYS A 187 -26.29 18.77 -13.76
CA LYS A 187 -24.96 18.24 -14.08
C LYS A 187 -24.43 17.31 -12.99
N LEU A 188 -24.69 17.63 -11.72
CA LEU A 188 -24.24 16.84 -10.56
C LEU A 188 -25.07 15.57 -10.36
N PHE A 189 -26.35 15.61 -10.71
CA PHE A 189 -27.29 14.50 -10.59
C PHE A 189 -27.91 14.21 -11.97
N PRO A 190 -27.13 13.62 -12.91
CA PRO A 190 -27.66 13.23 -14.20
C PRO A 190 -28.76 12.18 -14.03
N THR A 191 -29.73 12.20 -14.92
CA THR A 191 -30.76 11.16 -14.98
C THR A 191 -30.18 9.99 -15.78
N ASP A 192 -29.58 9.01 -15.12
CA ASP A 192 -29.06 7.84 -15.82
C ASP A 192 -30.23 7.03 -16.40
N PRO A 193 -30.26 6.78 -17.72
CA PRO A 193 -31.33 5.99 -18.33
C PRO A 193 -31.28 4.51 -17.93
N GLU A 194 -30.17 4.00 -17.41
CA GLU A 194 -30.00 2.59 -17.02
C GLU A 194 -30.59 2.23 -15.65
N GLU A 195 -30.79 3.20 -14.75
CA GLU A 195 -31.39 2.96 -13.42
C GLU A 195 -32.90 2.66 -13.48
N LYS A 196 -33.59 3.04 -14.58
CA LYS A 196 -35.00 2.69 -14.81
C LYS A 196 -35.27 1.19 -15.00
N SER A 197 -34.22 0.38 -15.11
CA SER A 197 -34.32 -1.07 -15.25
C SER A 197 -34.35 -1.83 -13.92
N GLN A 198 -34.19 -1.14 -12.77
CA GLN A 198 -34.22 -1.75 -11.44
C GLN A 198 -35.58 -1.60 -10.75
N GLU A 199 -36.68 -1.51 -11.52
CA GLU A 199 -38.01 -1.82 -10.99
C GLU A 199 -38.12 -3.33 -10.78
N GLU A 200 -38.08 -3.74 -9.51
CA GLU A 200 -38.60 -4.99 -8.92
C GLU A 200 -38.45 -6.29 -9.75
N PRO A 201 -37.38 -7.09 -9.55
CA PRO A 201 -37.48 -8.51 -9.83
C PRO A 201 -38.20 -9.17 -8.64
N SER A 202 -39.47 -9.52 -8.85
CA SER A 202 -40.15 -10.55 -8.09
C SER A 202 -39.32 -11.85 -8.17
N GLY A 203 -38.55 -12.17 -7.12
CA GLY A 203 -37.86 -13.46 -7.01
C GLY A 203 -36.43 -13.38 -6.47
N GLN A 204 -36.28 -13.61 -5.17
CA GLN A 204 -35.18 -14.34 -4.47
C GLN A 204 -33.70 -14.18 -4.90
N SER A 205 -33.30 -13.13 -5.61
CA SER A 205 -31.90 -12.74 -5.73
C SER A 205 -31.81 -11.22 -5.62
N ARG A 206 -31.79 -10.72 -4.38
CA ARG A 206 -31.55 -9.30 -4.11
C ARG A 206 -30.18 -8.95 -4.70
N ALA A 207 -30.16 -8.04 -5.66
CA ALA A 207 -28.92 -7.43 -6.15
C ALA A 207 -28.06 -6.98 -4.95
N PRO A 208 -26.74 -7.16 -4.99
CA PRO A 208 -25.88 -6.83 -3.86
C PRO A 208 -26.03 -5.36 -3.52
N VAL A 209 -26.46 -5.06 -2.29
CA VAL A 209 -26.47 -3.69 -1.75
C VAL A 209 -25.06 -3.13 -1.93
N LEU A 210 -24.97 -2.05 -2.70
CA LEU A 210 -23.71 -1.43 -3.09
C LEU A 210 -23.22 -0.55 -1.93
N THR A 211 -22.43 -1.15 -1.04
CA THR A 211 -21.93 -0.50 0.19
C THR A 211 -20.75 0.42 -0.08
N VAL A 212 -20.46 1.34 0.85
CA VAL A 212 -19.30 2.24 0.79
C VAL A 212 -18.00 1.44 0.63
N VAL A 213 -17.81 0.41 1.46
CA VAL A 213 -16.61 -0.44 1.40
C VAL A 213 -16.49 -1.15 0.07
N SER A 214 -17.60 -1.62 -0.52
CA SER A 214 -17.57 -2.28 -1.84
C SER A 214 -17.16 -1.30 -2.94
N LYS A 215 -17.71 -0.08 -2.94
CA LYS A 215 -17.33 1.00 -3.88
C LYS A 215 -15.86 1.38 -3.71
N PHE A 216 -15.43 1.56 -2.46
CA PHE A 216 -14.06 1.91 -2.13
C PHE A 216 -13.06 0.84 -2.57
N LYS A 217 -13.34 -0.44 -2.29
CA LYS A 217 -12.52 -1.57 -2.73
C LYS A 217 -12.37 -1.60 -4.25
N ALA A 218 -13.48 -1.50 -5.00
CA ALA A 218 -13.45 -1.51 -6.46
C ALA A 218 -12.63 -0.33 -7.03
N SER A 219 -12.82 0.87 -6.49
CA SER A 219 -12.06 2.06 -6.89
C SER A 219 -10.56 1.91 -6.60
N LEU A 220 -10.20 1.38 -5.42
CA LEU A 220 -8.82 1.13 -5.04
C LEU A 220 -8.16 0.06 -5.94
N GLU A 221 -8.87 -1.01 -6.27
CA GLU A 221 -8.40 -2.04 -7.22
C GLU A 221 -8.12 -1.44 -8.60
N GLN A 222 -9.02 -0.61 -9.12
CA GLN A 222 -8.83 0.09 -10.38
C GLN A 222 -7.60 1.01 -10.34
N LEU A 223 -7.41 1.77 -9.25
CA LEU A 223 -6.23 2.60 -9.06
C LEU A 223 -4.94 1.76 -9.08
N LEU A 224 -4.90 0.63 -8.35
CA LEU A 224 -3.73 -0.25 -8.31
C LEU A 224 -3.42 -0.85 -9.69
N GLN A 225 -4.44 -1.20 -10.48
CA GLN A 225 -4.26 -1.68 -11.86
C GLN A 225 -3.60 -0.61 -12.75
N VAL A 226 -4.02 0.65 -12.62
CA VAL A 226 -3.37 1.76 -13.34
C VAL A 226 -1.91 1.87 -12.91
N LEU A 227 -1.62 1.84 -11.60
CA LEU A 227 -0.25 1.96 -11.08
C LEU A 227 0.68 0.84 -11.57
N GLN A 228 0.18 -0.39 -11.69
CA GLN A 228 0.94 -1.54 -12.20
C GLN A 228 1.45 -1.35 -13.64
N GLY A 229 0.75 -0.54 -14.45
CA GLY A 229 1.15 -0.20 -15.82
C GLY A 229 2.11 0.99 -15.93
N THR A 230 2.56 1.56 -14.81
CA THR A 230 3.42 2.75 -14.77
C THR A 230 4.78 2.47 -14.13
N THR A 231 5.71 3.43 -14.24
CA THR A 231 6.95 3.44 -13.46
C THR A 231 6.76 4.35 -12.24
N PRO A 232 6.48 3.80 -11.04
CA PRO A 232 6.19 4.59 -9.86
C PRO A 232 7.46 5.20 -9.25
N HIS A 233 7.32 6.44 -8.76
CA HIS A 233 8.29 7.11 -7.92
C HIS A 233 7.61 7.49 -6.60
N TYR A 234 8.24 7.12 -5.48
CA TYR A 234 7.64 7.27 -4.15
C TYR A 234 8.29 8.42 -3.38
N ILE A 235 7.45 9.29 -2.81
CA ILE A 235 7.87 10.39 -1.94
C ILE A 235 7.18 10.18 -0.59
N ARG A 236 7.95 10.07 0.49
CA ARG A 236 7.42 9.97 1.86
C ARG A 236 7.57 11.30 2.57
N CYS A 237 6.43 11.90 2.92
CA CYS A 237 6.38 13.18 3.64
C CYS A 237 6.37 12.93 5.15
N ILE A 238 7.35 13.48 5.87
CA ILE A 238 7.45 13.33 7.33
C ILE A 238 7.19 14.68 8.00
N LYS A 239 6.21 14.71 8.91
CA LYS A 239 5.87 15.89 9.70
C LYS A 239 6.84 15.98 10.90
N PRO A 240 7.60 17.07 11.06
CA PRO A 240 8.61 17.16 12.12
C PRO A 240 8.00 17.37 13.52
N ASN A 241 6.77 17.89 13.58
CA ASN A 241 5.98 18.01 14.81
C ASN A 241 4.49 18.19 14.48
N SER A 242 3.61 17.67 15.32
CA SER A 242 2.16 17.73 15.22
C SER A 242 1.58 19.15 15.19
N GLN A 243 2.29 20.12 15.78
CA GLN A 243 1.89 21.53 15.85
C GLN A 243 2.16 22.34 14.58
N GLY A 244 2.85 21.78 13.58
CA GLY A 244 3.19 22.49 12.34
C GLY A 244 4.19 23.65 12.52
N ARG A 245 4.99 23.64 13.59
CA ARG A 245 5.97 24.69 13.88
C ARG A 245 7.28 24.47 13.12
N ALA A 246 7.79 25.51 12.48
CA ALA A 246 9.12 25.45 11.86
C ALA A 246 10.21 25.21 12.92
N GLN A 247 11.32 24.58 12.50
CA GLN A 247 12.52 24.35 13.35
C GLN A 247 12.25 23.57 14.65
N THR A 248 11.12 22.88 14.75
CA THR A 248 10.77 22.03 15.90
C THR A 248 10.74 20.59 15.44
N PHE A 249 11.56 19.74 16.06
CA PHE A 249 11.67 18.32 15.72
C PHE A 249 11.33 17.48 16.95
N LEU A 250 10.23 16.73 16.87
CA LEU A 250 9.79 15.81 17.91
C LEU A 250 10.18 14.38 17.50
N ARG A 251 11.29 13.90 18.08
CA ARG A 251 11.91 12.62 17.71
C ARG A 251 10.93 11.45 17.71
N GLU A 252 10.12 11.33 18.76
CA GLU A 252 9.20 10.20 18.91
C GLU A 252 8.07 10.22 17.86
N GLU A 253 7.55 11.41 17.53
CA GLU A 253 6.55 11.55 16.46
C GLU A 253 7.15 11.22 15.09
N VAL A 254 8.41 11.61 14.86
CA VAL A 254 9.11 11.31 13.60
C VAL A 254 9.43 9.82 13.49
N LEU A 255 9.89 9.18 14.57
CA LEU A 255 10.15 7.73 14.58
C LEU A 255 8.88 6.94 14.27
N SER A 256 7.77 7.25 14.95
CA SER A 256 6.50 6.59 14.69
C SER A 256 6.06 6.76 13.22
N GLN A 257 6.30 7.92 12.60
CA GLN A 257 6.03 8.11 11.18
C GLN A 257 6.96 7.31 10.26
N LEU A 258 8.25 7.15 10.61
CA LEU A 258 9.18 6.35 9.80
C LEU A 258 8.76 4.87 9.78
N GLU A 259 8.33 4.35 10.92
CA GLU A 259 7.74 3.01 11.05
C GLU A 259 6.42 2.92 10.28
N ALA A 260 5.50 3.87 10.47
CA ALA A 260 4.22 3.89 9.78
C ALA A 260 4.30 4.14 8.26
N CYS A 261 5.41 4.69 7.77
CA CYS A 261 5.68 4.82 6.34
C CYS A 261 6.33 3.56 5.73
N GLY A 262 6.64 2.53 6.52
CA GLY A 262 7.34 1.33 6.06
C GLY A 262 8.77 1.61 5.60
N LEU A 263 9.37 2.73 6.02
CA LEU A 263 10.71 3.14 5.59
C LEU A 263 11.78 2.24 6.23
N VAL A 264 11.56 1.81 7.48
CA VAL A 264 12.49 0.94 8.21
C VAL A 264 12.62 -0.41 7.48
N GLU A 265 11.50 -1.01 7.09
CA GLU A 265 11.45 -2.27 6.35
C GLU A 265 12.11 -2.12 4.98
N THR A 266 11.87 -1.01 4.29
CA THR A 266 12.53 -0.70 3.01
C THR A 266 14.05 -0.65 3.15
N ILE A 267 14.55 -0.01 4.21
CA ILE A 267 15.98 0.06 4.51
C ILE A 267 16.53 -1.34 4.78
N HIS A 268 15.81 -2.18 5.52
CA HIS A 268 16.23 -3.57 5.76
C HIS A 268 16.30 -4.39 4.47
N ILE A 269 15.31 -4.26 3.58
CA ILE A 269 15.32 -4.93 2.26
C ILE A 269 16.53 -4.47 1.44
N SER A 270 16.78 -3.16 1.40
CA SER A 270 17.93 -2.58 0.67
C SER A 270 19.27 -3.06 1.25
N ALA A 271 19.39 -3.06 2.58
CA ALA A 271 20.60 -3.46 3.30
C ALA A 271 20.89 -4.96 3.21
N ALA A 272 19.86 -5.80 3.09
CA ALA A 272 20.01 -7.22 2.83
C ALA A 272 20.59 -7.51 1.44
N GLY A 273 20.66 -6.50 0.56
CA GLY A 273 21.27 -6.60 -0.74
C GLY A 273 22.60 -5.89 -0.92
N PHE A 274 22.74 -5.23 -2.08
CA PHE A 274 23.90 -4.42 -2.41
C PHE A 274 23.52 -2.92 -2.37
N PRO A 275 23.45 -2.31 -1.16
CA PRO A 275 23.00 -0.94 -1.01
C PRO A 275 24.00 0.09 -1.56
N ILE A 276 25.28 -0.28 -1.65
CA ILE A 276 26.34 0.59 -2.18
C ILE A 276 26.50 0.29 -3.67
N ARG A 277 26.11 1.25 -4.50
CA ARG A 277 26.26 1.17 -5.96
C ARG A 277 27.15 2.29 -6.45
N VAL A 278 28.30 1.92 -6.99
CA VAL A 278 29.32 2.87 -7.45
C VAL A 278 29.90 2.32 -8.74
N SER A 279 29.96 3.15 -9.77
CA SER A 279 30.63 2.79 -11.02
C SER A 279 32.10 2.47 -10.78
N HIS A 280 32.69 1.60 -11.59
CA HIS A 280 34.10 1.22 -11.47
C HIS A 280 35.03 2.44 -11.38
N ARG A 281 34.80 3.45 -12.23
CA ARG A 281 35.58 4.70 -12.22
C ARG A 281 35.50 5.41 -10.86
N ASN A 282 34.30 5.66 -10.36
CA ASN A 282 34.10 6.37 -9.09
C ASN A 282 34.62 5.55 -7.90
N PHE A 283 34.55 4.22 -7.98
CA PHE A 283 35.10 3.33 -6.97
C PHE A 283 36.62 3.46 -6.89
N VAL A 284 37.31 3.40 -8.03
CA VAL A 284 38.77 3.56 -8.09
C VAL A 284 39.18 4.93 -7.57
N GLU A 285 38.56 6.02 -8.05
CA GLU A 285 38.86 7.38 -7.60
C GLU A 285 38.67 7.55 -6.08
N ARG A 286 37.60 6.97 -5.51
CA ARG A 286 37.28 7.08 -4.08
C ARG A 286 38.21 6.27 -3.18
N TYR A 287 38.59 5.06 -3.60
CA TYR A 287 39.32 4.11 -2.75
C TYR A 287 40.80 3.94 -3.13
N GLU A 288 41.33 4.72 -4.09
CA GLU A 288 42.74 4.66 -4.50
C GLU A 288 43.71 4.83 -3.33
N LEU A 289 43.36 5.69 -2.37
CA LEU A 289 44.16 5.95 -1.17
C LEU A 289 44.32 4.70 -0.29
N LEU A 290 43.30 3.84 -0.20
CA LEU A 290 43.39 2.58 0.54
C LEU A 290 44.39 1.62 -0.10
N ARG A 291 44.58 1.69 -1.43
CA ARG A 291 45.58 0.89 -2.15
C ARG A 291 47.01 1.29 -1.79
N ARG A 292 47.24 2.56 -1.41
CA ARG A 292 48.55 3.09 -1.03
C ARG A 292 48.97 2.72 0.41
N LEU A 293 48.03 2.23 1.22
CA LEU A 293 48.27 1.80 2.61
C LEU A 293 48.70 0.33 2.75
N ARG A 294 48.62 -0.49 1.69
CA ARG A 294 49.34 -1.77 1.67
C ARG A 294 50.82 -1.48 1.38
N PRO A 295 51.76 -1.85 2.28
CA PRO A 295 53.17 -1.85 1.92
C PRO A 295 53.32 -2.69 0.67
N ARG A 296 54.01 -2.19 -0.35
CA ARG A 296 54.58 -3.04 -1.40
C ARG A 296 55.34 -4.13 -0.64
N THR A 297 54.86 -5.37 -0.66
CA THR A 297 55.73 -6.52 -0.41
C THR A 297 56.90 -6.31 -1.36
N ALA A 298 58.07 -6.06 -0.78
CA ALA A 298 59.29 -5.85 -1.54
C ALA A 298 59.46 -7.04 -2.50
N PRO A 299 59.95 -6.84 -3.74
CA PRO A 299 60.34 -7.96 -4.56
C PRO A 299 61.43 -8.70 -3.78
N GLY A 300 61.11 -9.90 -3.32
CA GLY A 300 62.00 -10.74 -2.54
C GLY A 300 63.31 -10.93 -3.30
N LEU A 301 64.41 -10.75 -2.58
CA LEU A 301 65.74 -11.10 -3.03
C LEU A 301 65.76 -12.52 -3.60
N GLN A 302 66.53 -12.68 -4.68
CA GLN A 302 66.91 -13.95 -5.26
C GLN A 302 67.43 -14.95 -4.21
N GLY A 303 67.00 -16.21 -4.35
CA GLY A 303 67.77 -17.40 -3.97
C GLY A 303 66.93 -18.54 -3.38
N PRO A 304 67.35 -19.80 -3.58
CA PRO A 304 67.58 -20.51 -4.84
C PRO A 304 66.49 -21.58 -5.09
N SER A 305 66.44 -22.13 -6.30
CA SER A 305 65.54 -23.20 -6.74
C SER A 305 65.50 -24.42 -5.79
N PRO A 306 64.36 -25.13 -5.71
CA PRO A 306 64.37 -26.56 -5.45
C PRO A 306 63.75 -27.36 -6.60
N ASN A 307 64.43 -28.46 -6.90
CA ASN A 307 64.02 -29.57 -7.77
C ASN A 307 62.67 -30.17 -7.38
N GLU A 308 62.02 -30.75 -8.41
CA GLU A 308 61.19 -31.98 -8.43
C GLU A 308 60.02 -32.15 -7.43
N GLY A 309 58.82 -32.40 -7.97
CA GLY A 309 57.55 -32.61 -7.23
C GLY A 309 57.39 -34.00 -6.57
N PRO A 310 56.18 -34.59 -6.45
CA PRO A 310 54.83 -34.06 -6.69
C PRO A 310 53.78 -34.38 -5.57
N SER A 311 52.53 -33.94 -5.80
CA SER A 311 51.24 -34.46 -5.26
C SER A 311 50.83 -34.17 -3.81
N GLY A 312 49.60 -33.63 -3.64
CA GLY A 312 48.92 -33.54 -2.34
C GLY A 312 47.79 -32.50 -2.24
N GLU A 313 46.62 -32.85 -2.75
CA GLU A 313 45.25 -32.50 -2.28
C GLU A 313 44.83 -31.05 -2.00
N CYS A 314 43.88 -30.58 -2.83
CA CYS A 314 42.94 -29.49 -2.54
C CYS A 314 41.85 -29.94 -1.56
N SER A 315 41.51 -29.08 -0.58
CA SER A 315 40.12 -28.93 -0.10
C SER A 315 39.88 -27.53 0.48
N PRO A 316 38.66 -26.98 0.35
CA PRO A 316 38.35 -25.58 0.61
C PRO A 316 37.91 -25.36 2.05
N PHE A 317 38.38 -24.27 2.67
CA PHE A 317 37.83 -23.79 3.94
C PHE A 317 36.65 -22.85 3.67
N VAL A 318 35.47 -23.33 4.05
CA VAL A 318 34.26 -22.56 4.33
C VAL A 318 34.44 -21.95 5.73
N SER A 319 34.16 -20.65 5.88
CA SER A 319 34.09 -19.98 7.17
C SER A 319 32.78 -19.20 7.27
N HIS A 320 32.10 -19.45 8.39
CA HIS A 320 30.82 -18.94 8.87
C HIS A 320 30.58 -17.44 8.74
#